data_AF-A0A6A4ZG20-F1
#
_entry.id   AF-A0A6A4ZG20-F1
#
_cell.length_a   1.000
_cell.length_b   1.000
_cell.length_c   1.000
_cell.angle_alpha   90.00
_cell.angle_beta   90.00
_cell.angle_gamma   90.00
#
_symmetry.space_group_name_H-M   'P 1'
#
loop_
_entity.id
_entity.type
_entity.pdbx_description
1 polymer ?
#
loop_
_entity_poly.entity_id
_entity_poly.type
_entity_poly.pdbx_seq_one_letter_code
_entity_poly.pdbx_strand_id
1 'polypeptide(L)'
;MENPNLWCAAYNGKIEDVRKYLALGADVNKKDAGVLCVAASAGFLEVVKELIQCGADVDLADNNGYSPLYAATLTGHLHVVQELVDNGANIDAPSTQVCDAFLCAFSIRSS
;
A
#
# COMPACT_ATOMS: atom_id res chain seq x y z
N MET A 1 -19.07 -19.06 -0.40
CA MET A 1 -17.64 -18.93 -0.05
C MET A 1 -17.06 -18.02 -1.10
N GLU A 2 -16.88 -16.74 -0.78
CA GLU A 2 -16.19 -15.82 -1.69
C GLU A 2 -14.80 -16.39 -1.96
N ASN A 3 -14.44 -16.53 -3.24
CA ASN A 3 -13.11 -17.01 -3.59
C ASN A 3 -12.08 -16.10 -2.90
N PRO A 4 -11.13 -16.64 -2.12
CA PRO A 4 -10.06 -15.82 -1.59
C PRO A 4 -9.39 -15.13 -2.78
N ASN A 5 -9.41 -13.81 -2.75
CA ASN A 5 -8.89 -12.94 -3.79
C ASN A 5 -7.55 -12.35 -3.32
N LEU A 6 -6.83 -11.70 -4.23
CA LEU A 6 -5.55 -11.06 -3.92
C LEU A 6 -5.66 -10.09 -2.72
N TRP A 7 -6.80 -9.43 -2.57
CA TRP A 7 -7.09 -8.55 -1.44
C TRP A 7 -7.08 -9.27 -0.09
N CYS A 8 -7.79 -10.39 0.04
CA CYS A 8 -7.79 -11.20 1.26
C CYS A 8 -6.39 -11.72 1.59
N ALA A 9 -5.61 -12.11 0.58
CA ALA A 9 -4.23 -12.55 0.79
C ALA A 9 -3.36 -11.42 1.36
N ALA A 10 -3.46 -10.21 0.79
CA ALA A 10 -2.77 -9.03 1.27
C ALA A 10 -3.22 -8.60 2.68
N TYR A 11 -4.53 -8.60 2.95
CA TYR A 11 -5.11 -8.27 4.26
C TYR A 11 -4.68 -9.24 5.37
N ASN A 12 -4.46 -10.51 5.04
CA ASN A 12 -4.02 -11.52 6.01
C ASN A 12 -2.48 -11.68 6.07
N GLY A 13 -1.72 -10.91 5.27
CA GLY A 13 -0.25 -11.02 5.22
C GLY A 13 0.26 -12.34 4.62
N LYS A 14 -0.57 -13.04 3.83
CA LYS A 14 -0.24 -14.35 3.27
C LYS A 14 0.54 -14.21 1.96
N ILE A 15 1.85 -14.01 2.06
CA ILE A 15 2.74 -13.77 0.90
C ILE A 15 2.65 -14.89 -0.15
N GLU A 16 2.61 -16.15 0.27
CA GLU A 16 2.49 -17.29 -0.64
C GLU A 16 1.20 -17.23 -1.47
N ASP A 17 0.09 -16.85 -0.84
CA ASP A 17 -1.19 -16.66 -1.53
C ASP A 17 -1.11 -15.43 -2.47
N VAL A 18 -0.50 -14.33 -2.03
CA VAL A 18 -0.28 -13.12 -2.85
C VAL A 18 0.48 -13.49 -4.13
N ARG A 19 1.63 -14.15 -4.01
CA ARG A 19 2.42 -14.63 -5.15
C ARG A 19 1.63 -15.55 -6.06
N LYS A 20 0.87 -16.48 -5.48
CA LYS A 20 0.02 -17.39 -6.24
C LYS A 20 -1.03 -16.64 -7.05
N TYR A 21 -1.71 -15.66 -6.48
CA TYR A 21 -2.70 -14.86 -7.22
C TYR A 21 -2.07 -13.98 -8.29
N LEU A 22 -0.92 -13.37 -8.01
CA LEU A 22 -0.16 -12.61 -9.01
C LEU A 22 0.29 -13.50 -10.18
N ALA A 23 0.76 -14.71 -9.90
CA ALA A 23 1.12 -15.70 -10.92
C ALA A 23 -0.09 -16.21 -11.73
N LEU A 24 -1.30 -16.17 -11.16
CA LEU A 24 -2.55 -16.47 -11.86
C LEU A 24 -3.04 -15.31 -12.75
N GLY A 25 -2.31 -14.19 -12.79
CA GLY A 25 -2.68 -13.00 -13.56
C GLY A 25 -3.69 -12.10 -12.84
N ALA A 26 -3.71 -12.12 -11.50
CA ALA A 26 -4.49 -11.15 -10.75
C ALA A 26 -4.00 -9.73 -11.01
N ASP A 27 -4.93 -8.82 -11.28
CA ASP A 27 -4.63 -7.41 -11.47
C ASP A 27 -4.26 -6.75 -10.13
N VAL A 28 -2.98 -6.40 -9.99
CA VAL A 28 -2.43 -5.74 -8.81
C VAL A 28 -2.88 -4.27 -8.70
N ASN A 29 -3.23 -3.65 -9.83
CA ASN A 29 -3.60 -2.24 -9.94
C ASN A 29 -5.11 -2.04 -9.94
N LYS A 30 -5.86 -3.02 -9.44
CA LYS A 30 -7.31 -2.93 -9.33
C LYS A 30 -7.68 -1.91 -8.24
N LYS A 31 -8.09 -0.70 -8.67
CA LYS A 31 -8.56 0.41 -7.80
C LYS A 31 -9.59 -0.03 -6.77
N ASP A 32 -10.50 -0.91 -7.19
CA ASP A 32 -11.59 -1.42 -6.36
C ASP A 32 -11.12 -2.26 -5.16
N ALA A 33 -9.89 -2.78 -5.23
CA ALA A 33 -9.31 -3.59 -4.17
C ALA A 33 -8.39 -2.78 -3.26
N GLY A 34 -7.65 -1.77 -3.73
CA GLY A 34 -6.67 -1.09 -2.89
C GLY A 34 -5.71 -2.08 -2.21
N VAL A 35 -5.27 -3.12 -2.95
CA VAL A 35 -4.45 -4.23 -2.40
C VAL A 35 -3.18 -3.71 -1.75
N LEU A 36 -2.53 -2.73 -2.39
CA LEU A 36 -1.34 -2.09 -1.84
C LEU A 36 -1.67 -1.24 -0.61
N CYS A 37 -2.80 -0.53 -0.61
CA CYS A 37 -3.26 0.25 0.54
C CYS A 37 -3.52 -0.63 1.77
N VAL A 38 -4.17 -1.79 1.58
CA VAL A 38 -4.46 -2.69 2.69
C VAL A 38 -3.20 -3.33 3.26
N ALA A 39 -2.29 -3.80 2.38
CA ALA A 39 -0.99 -4.31 2.79
C ALA A 39 -0.18 -3.25 3.55
N ALA A 40 -0.26 -1.99 3.08
CA ALA A 40 0.42 -0.87 3.67
C ALA A 40 -0.16 -0.48 5.05
N SER A 41 -1.49 -0.41 5.16
CA SER A 41 -2.18 -0.17 6.44
C SER A 41 -1.92 -1.27 7.47
N ALA A 42 -1.76 -2.52 7.03
CA ALA A 42 -1.51 -3.66 7.91
C ALA A 42 -0.02 -3.81 8.29
N GLY A 43 0.87 -3.04 7.66
CA GLY A 43 2.31 -3.08 7.97
C GLY A 43 3.05 -4.28 7.37
N PHE A 44 2.45 -4.98 6.41
CA PHE A 44 3.05 -6.17 5.80
C PHE A 44 4.09 -5.80 4.75
N LEU A 45 5.29 -5.40 5.22
CA LEU A 45 6.40 -4.96 4.37
C LEU A 45 6.74 -5.96 3.25
N GLU A 46 6.79 -7.26 3.56
CA GLU A 46 7.10 -8.28 2.55
C GLU A 46 6.02 -8.35 1.46
N VAL A 47 4.74 -8.23 1.82
CA VAL A 47 3.64 -8.17 0.84
C VAL A 47 3.74 -6.90 0.00
N VAL A 48 4.02 -5.75 0.62
CA VAL A 48 4.19 -4.47 -0.09
C VAL A 48 5.32 -4.58 -1.12
N LYS A 49 6.48 -5.14 -0.73
CA LYS A 49 7.61 -5.36 -1.63
C LYS A 49 7.26 -6.22 -2.83
N GLU A 50 6.59 -7.36 -2.60
CA GLU A 50 6.19 -8.26 -3.67
C GLU A 50 5.21 -7.58 -4.63
N LEU A 51 4.22 -6.84 -4.11
CA LEU A 51 3.27 -6.11 -4.94
C LEU A 51 3.99 -5.07 -5.82
N ILE A 52 4.90 -4.28 -5.24
CA ILE A 52 5.69 -3.28 -5.98
C ILE A 52 6.56 -3.95 -7.05
N GLN A 53 7.23 -5.06 -6.72
CA GLN A 53 8.03 -5.84 -7.68
C GLN A 53 7.19 -6.40 -8.83
N CYS A 54 5.92 -6.72 -8.59
CA CYS A 54 4.97 -7.13 -9.62
C CYS A 54 4.35 -5.96 -10.41
N GLY A 55 4.80 -4.72 -10.18
CA GLY A 55 4.32 -3.54 -10.90
C GLY A 55 3.06 -2.92 -10.30
N ALA A 56 2.85 -3.06 -8.98
CA ALA A 56 1.85 -2.27 -8.27
C ALA A 56 2.18 -0.79 -8.36
N ASP A 57 1.17 0.01 -8.67
CA ASP A 57 1.23 1.46 -8.67
C ASP A 57 1.18 1.94 -7.20
N VAL A 58 2.29 2.52 -6.77
CA VAL A 58 2.51 3.04 -5.41
C VAL A 58 1.66 4.25 -5.08
N ASP A 59 1.13 4.94 -6.09
CA ASP A 59 0.26 6.11 -5.95
C ASP A 59 -1.22 5.75 -6.15
N LEU A 60 -1.53 4.46 -6.38
CA LEU A 60 -2.88 4.01 -6.62
C LEU A 60 -3.74 4.13 -5.36
N ALA A 61 -4.58 5.17 -5.35
CA ALA A 61 -5.55 5.36 -4.29
C ALA A 61 -6.64 4.28 -4.30
N ASP A 62 -7.08 3.90 -3.10
CA ASP A 62 -8.25 3.04 -2.91
C ASP A 62 -9.57 3.76 -3.28
N ASN A 63 -10.69 3.04 -3.16
CA ASN A 63 -12.03 3.59 -3.40
C ASN A 63 -12.40 4.77 -2.48
N ASN A 64 -11.67 4.95 -1.38
CA ASN A 64 -11.88 6.02 -0.41
C ASN A 64 -10.96 7.22 -0.70
N GLY A 65 -10.11 7.14 -1.73
CA GLY A 65 -9.13 8.17 -2.08
C GLY A 65 -7.88 8.16 -1.20
N TYR A 66 -7.62 7.08 -0.47
CA TYR A 66 -6.41 6.93 0.33
C TYR A 66 -5.29 6.34 -0.51
N SER A 67 -4.14 7.02 -0.54
CA SER A 67 -2.92 6.47 -1.11
C SER A 67 -2.32 5.41 -0.17
N PRO A 68 -1.55 4.43 -0.70
CA PRO A 68 -0.86 3.45 0.13
C PRO A 68 0.07 4.09 1.16
N LEU A 69 0.72 5.18 0.78
CA LEU A 69 1.58 5.96 1.67
C LEU A 69 0.80 6.59 2.82
N TYR A 70 -0.37 7.16 2.54
CA TYR A 70 -1.25 7.70 3.57
C TYR A 70 -1.73 6.59 4.52
N ALA A 71 -2.11 5.43 3.98
CA ALA A 71 -2.56 4.30 4.76
C ALA A 71 -1.48 3.79 5.75
N ALA A 72 -0.24 3.63 5.30
CA ALA A 72 0.89 3.24 6.17
C ALA A 72 1.26 4.34 7.19
N THR A 73 1.13 5.61 6.81
CA THR A 73 1.41 6.74 7.70
C THR A 73 0.36 6.85 8.81
N LEU A 74 -0.92 6.68 8.47
CA LEU A 74 -2.03 6.73 9.41
C LEU A 74 -1.91 5.64 10.50
N THR A 75 -1.41 4.46 10.12
CA THR A 75 -1.21 3.34 11.05
C THR A 75 0.14 3.36 11.76
N GLY A 76 1.06 4.26 11.36
CA GLY A 76 2.36 4.43 11.99
C GLY A 76 3.41 3.39 11.56
N HIS A 77 3.21 2.71 10.43
CA HIS A 77 4.13 1.71 9.90
C HIS A 77 5.28 2.37 9.12
N LEU A 78 6.18 3.04 9.84
CA LEU A 78 7.31 3.80 9.28
C LEU A 78 8.18 3.00 8.31
N HIS A 79 8.40 1.71 8.59
CA HIS A 79 9.16 0.81 7.71
C HIS A 79 8.49 0.59 6.34
N VAL A 80 7.16 0.55 6.29
CA VAL A 80 6.41 0.49 5.03
C VAL A 80 6.39 1.84 4.33
N VAL A 81 6.24 2.93 5.09
CA VAL A 81 6.33 4.30 4.55
C VAL A 81 7.66 4.50 3.86
N GLN A 82 8.77 4.11 4.50
CA GLN A 82 10.10 4.22 3.93
C GLN A 82 10.22 3.43 2.63
N GLU A 83 9.74 2.19 2.60
CA GLU A 83 9.77 1.37 1.39
C GLU A 83 8.96 1.99 0.25
N LEU A 84 7.77 2.53 0.53
CA LEU A 84 6.96 3.21 -0.48
C LEU A 84 7.66 4.46 -1.02
N VAL A 85 8.25 5.27 -0.15
CA VAL A 85 9.03 6.47 -0.54
C VAL A 85 10.26 6.09 -1.37
N ASP A 86 10.97 5.05 -0.96
CA ASP A 86 12.16 4.55 -1.68
C ASP A 86 11.81 4.03 -3.08
N ASN A 87 10.58 3.53 -3.25
CA ASN A 87 10.03 3.11 -4.54
C ASN A 87 9.31 4.25 -5.31
N GLY A 88 9.46 5.50 -4.87
CA GLY A 88 8.98 6.69 -5.58
C GLY A 88 7.52 7.06 -5.33
N ALA A 89 6.91 6.59 -4.24
CA ALA A 89 5.58 7.03 -3.84
C ALA A 89 5.55 8.55 -3.66
N ASN A 90 4.53 9.19 -4.23
CA ASN A 90 4.36 10.62 -4.14
C ASN A 90 3.91 11.03 -2.74
N ILE A 91 4.82 11.66 -2.00
CA ILE A 91 4.59 12.17 -0.65
C ILE A 91 3.57 13.32 -0.66
N ASP A 92 3.50 14.05 -1.78
CA ASP A 92 2.57 15.17 -1.99
C ASP A 92 1.27 14.72 -2.67
N ALA A 93 1.04 13.41 -2.81
CA ALA A 93 -0.21 12.92 -3.40
C ALA A 93 -1.39 13.49 -2.59
N PRO A 94 -2.31 14.23 -3.24
CA PRO A 94 -3.43 14.84 -2.55
C PRO A 94 -4.36 13.73 -2.07
N SER A 95 -4.25 13.35 -0.80
CA SER A 95 -5.32 12.59 -0.15
C SER A 95 -6.53 13.52 -0.09
N THR A 96 -7.67 13.06 -0.61
CA THR A 96 -8.89 13.87 -0.67
C THR A 96 -9.52 14.14 0.70
N GLN A 97 -8.87 13.72 1.79
CA GLN A 97 -9.27 14.04 3.15
C GLN A 97 -8.41 15.19 3.68
N VAL A 98 -9.08 16.31 3.94
CA VAL A 98 -8.54 17.53 4.55
C VAL A 98 -8.24 17.25 6.03
N CYS A 99 -7.19 16.47 6.30
CA CYS A 99 -6.59 16.34 7.62
C CYS A 99 -5.13 15.87 7.45
N ASP A 100 -4.25 16.86 7.33
CA ASP A 100 -2.88 16.86 7.84
C ASP A 100 -1.96 15.64 7.54
N ALA A 101 -1.56 15.49 6.28
CA ALA A 101 -0.25 14.91 5.96
C ALA A 101 0.94 15.81 6.40
N PHE A 102 0.65 17.00 6.93
CA PHE A 102 1.64 18.01 7.35
C PHE A 102 2.52 17.58 8.55
N LEU A 103 2.15 16.55 9.31
CA LEU A 103 2.85 16.17 10.54
C LEU A 103 3.94 15.08 10.38
N CYS A 104 4.02 14.35 9.27
CA CYS A 104 5.02 13.29 9.12
C CYS A 104 6.24 13.68 8.27
N ALA A 105 6.09 14.55 7.27
CA ALA A 105 7.20 14.96 6.39
C ALA A 105 8.31 15.77 7.12
N PHE A 106 7.98 16.45 8.23
CA PHE A 106 8.96 17.22 8.99
C PHE A 106 9.98 16.36 9.75
N SER A 107 9.61 15.12 10.13
CA SER A 107 10.50 14.25 10.90
C SER A 107 11.55 13.52 10.07
N ILE A 108 11.29 13.26 8.78
CA ILE A 108 12.23 12.48 7.94
C ILE A 108 13.34 13.36 7.35
N ARG A 109 13.10 14.66 7.16
CA ARG A 109 14.06 15.58 6.52
C ARG A 109 14.84 16.49 7.50
N SER A 110 14.69 16.27 8.81
CA SER A 110 15.33 17.08 9.86
C SER A 110 16.38 16.32 10.68
N SER A 111 17.12 15.38 10.09
CA SER A 111 18.29 14.72 10.73
C SER A 111 19.55 14.91 9.91
#